data_AF-A0A1M4XV04-F1
#
_entry.id   AF-A0A1M4XV04-F1
#
_cell.length_a   1.000
_cell.length_b   1.000
_cell.length_c   1.000
_cell.angle_alpha   90.00
_cell.angle_beta   90.00
_cell.angle_gamma   90.00
#
_symmetry.space_group_name_H-M   'P 1'
#
loop_
_entity.id
_entity.type
_entity.pdbx_description
1 polymer ?
#
loop_
_entity_poly.entity_id
_entity_poly.type
_entity_poly.pdbx_seq_one_letter_code
_entity_poly.pdbx_strand_id
1 'polypeptide(L)'
;MKGWNLSFLREERGFAVLAAFLIIAPLLLLAMEGLSGMGTAVFSADVDVQEAAAFAAKAAAMQVTSKSQADGKPRIDTSRAHAAFRDALARNMGLDPATLAPLSSSAYSSVKYWLVTYNGYDDYASEGAYGARYFQFNGTAATESSFPYSGFPAKFAVTTSGILWGAGGVRTVTLESPGVVVLVDATAKRVFGQGTVRSQRWAAARIVCKEGTCSVQ
;
A
#
# COMPACT_ATOMS: atom_id res chain seq x y z
N MET A 1 -54.01 -36.16 25.47
CA MET A 1 -53.54 -34.82 25.06
C MET A 1 -52.87 -34.17 26.26
N LYS A 2 -51.55 -33.98 26.21
CA LYS A 2 -50.72 -33.54 27.34
C LYS A 2 -50.67 -32.01 27.32
N GLY A 3 -51.43 -31.37 28.20
CA GLY A 3 -51.46 -29.92 28.33
C GLY A 3 -50.09 -29.39 28.71
N TRP A 4 -49.56 -28.48 27.89
CA TRP A 4 -48.34 -27.75 28.20
C TRP A 4 -48.66 -26.78 29.34
N ASN A 5 -48.06 -27.02 30.51
CA ASN A 5 -48.25 -26.24 31.71
C ASN A 5 -47.52 -24.89 31.55
N LEU A 6 -48.29 -23.81 31.39
CA LEU A 6 -47.81 -22.42 31.30
C LEU A 6 -47.55 -21.79 32.69
N SER A 7 -47.35 -22.59 33.73
CA SER A 7 -47.14 -22.13 35.12
C SER A 7 -45.82 -21.39 35.34
N PHE A 8 -44.88 -21.43 34.38
CA PHE A 8 -43.64 -20.64 34.39
C PHE A 8 -43.87 -19.11 34.31
N LEU A 9 -45.02 -18.65 33.79
CA LEU A 9 -45.30 -17.22 33.64
C LEU A 9 -45.80 -16.53 34.94
N ARG A 10 -45.92 -17.27 36.04
CA ARG A 10 -46.50 -16.78 37.31
C ARG A 10 -45.47 -16.65 38.44
N GLU A 11 -44.19 -16.52 38.10
CA GLU A 11 -43.14 -16.10 39.03
C GLU A 11 -42.58 -14.76 38.56
N GLU A 12 -42.64 -13.72 39.40
CA GLU A 12 -42.12 -12.37 39.08
C GLU A 12 -40.64 -12.40 38.63
N ARG A 13 -39.91 -13.43 39.08
CA ARG A 13 -38.53 -13.72 38.65
C ARG A 13 -38.45 -14.16 37.18
N GLY A 14 -39.40 -14.94 36.68
CA GLY A 14 -39.45 -15.37 35.28
C GLY A 14 -39.77 -14.22 34.33
N PHE A 15 -40.67 -13.31 34.73
CA PHE A 15 -40.98 -12.11 33.95
C PHE A 15 -39.80 -11.13 33.89
N ALA A 16 -39.09 -10.92 35.00
CA ALA A 16 -37.90 -10.07 35.03
C ALA A 16 -36.76 -10.61 34.13
N VAL A 17 -36.54 -11.94 34.13
CA VAL A 17 -35.55 -12.57 33.24
C VAL A 17 -35.95 -12.44 31.77
N LEU A 18 -37.24 -12.61 31.45
CA LEU A 18 -37.74 -12.46 30.08
C LEU A 18 -37.62 -11.02 29.58
N ALA A 19 -37.96 -10.04 30.43
CA ALA A 19 -37.83 -8.62 30.13
C ALA A 19 -36.35 -8.19 29.96
N ALA A 20 -35.46 -8.68 30.83
CA ALA A 20 -34.02 -8.45 30.70
C ALA A 20 -33.48 -9.05 29.40
N PHE A 21 -33.88 -10.26 29.03
CA PHE A 21 -33.47 -10.88 27.77
C PHE A 21 -33.96 -10.10 26.55
N LEU A 22 -35.20 -9.62 26.57
CA LEU A 22 -35.79 -8.80 25.49
C LEU A 22 -35.11 -7.45 25.30
N ILE A 23 -34.49 -6.89 26.34
CA ILE A 23 -33.75 -5.63 26.27
C ILE A 23 -32.28 -5.89 25.91
N ILE A 24 -31.66 -6.90 26.51
CA ILE A 24 -30.24 -7.21 26.34
C ILE A 24 -29.96 -7.82 24.96
N ALA A 25 -30.84 -8.68 24.43
CA ALA A 25 -30.65 -9.29 23.12
C ALA A 25 -30.52 -8.27 21.97
N PRO A 26 -31.42 -7.27 21.80
CA PRO A 26 -31.24 -6.26 20.77
C PRO A 26 -30.04 -5.34 21.03
N LEU A 27 -29.69 -5.07 22.30
CA LEU A 27 -28.47 -4.33 22.65
C LEU A 27 -27.20 -5.09 22.25
N LEU A 28 -27.16 -6.42 22.44
CA LEU A 28 -26.05 -7.27 22.00
C LEU A 28 -25.95 -7.33 20.47
N LEU A 29 -27.07 -7.41 19.76
CA LEU A 29 -27.08 -7.36 18.29
C LEU A 29 -26.55 -6.03 17.77
N LEU A 30 -26.99 -4.90 18.35
CA LEU A 30 -26.45 -3.57 18.02
C LEU A 30 -24.95 -3.44 18.34
N ALA A 31 -24.50 -4.02 19.45
CA ALA A 31 -23.07 -4.04 19.79
C ALA A 31 -22.25 -4.88 18.79
N MET A 32 -22.78 -6.02 18.33
CA MET A 32 -22.12 -6.87 17.33
C MET A 32 -22.04 -6.19 15.95
N GLU A 33 -23.09 -5.48 15.53
CA GLU A 33 -23.06 -4.67 14.30
C GLU A 33 -22.06 -3.51 14.40
N GLY A 34 -22.01 -2.82 15.54
CA GLY A 34 -21.05 -1.73 15.78
C GLY A 34 -19.58 -2.19 15.73
N LEU A 35 -19.29 -3.37 16.28
CA LEU A 35 -17.92 -3.92 16.32
C LEU A 35 -17.48 -4.52 14.98
N SER A 36 -18.41 -5.08 14.19
CA SER A 36 -18.08 -5.70 12.90
C SER A 36 -17.86 -4.69 11.77
N GLY A 37 -18.56 -3.56 11.78
CA GLY A 37 -18.43 -2.52 10.75
C GLY A 37 -17.11 -1.76 10.76
N MET A 38 -16.52 -1.53 11.94
CA MET A 38 -15.29 -0.74 12.06
C MET A 38 -14.03 -1.54 11.73
N GLY A 39 -13.95 -2.81 12.14
CA GLY A 39 -12.78 -3.65 11.87
C GLY A 39 -12.62 -4.02 10.40
N THR A 40 -13.74 -4.25 9.70
CA THR A 40 -13.75 -4.67 8.29
C THR A 40 -13.34 -3.54 7.35
N ALA A 41 -13.81 -2.31 7.58
CA ALA A 41 -13.49 -1.15 6.74
C ALA A 41 -12.01 -0.71 6.83
N VAL A 42 -11.41 -0.79 8.03
CA VAL A 42 -9.98 -0.49 8.20
C VAL A 42 -9.12 -1.56 7.53
N PHE A 43 -9.51 -2.83 7.68
CA PHE A 43 -8.77 -3.95 7.08
C PHE A 43 -8.84 -3.93 5.55
N SER A 44 -10.00 -3.67 4.95
CA SER A 44 -10.12 -3.61 3.48
C SER A 44 -9.32 -2.45 2.90
N ALA A 45 -9.44 -1.25 3.46
CA ALA A 45 -8.71 -0.08 2.98
C ALA A 45 -7.19 -0.28 3.04
N ASP A 46 -6.72 -1.05 4.01
CA ASP A 46 -5.32 -1.36 4.19
C ASP A 46 -4.76 -2.38 3.19
N VAL A 47 -5.55 -3.43 2.91
CA VAL A 47 -5.25 -4.42 1.87
C VAL A 47 -5.22 -3.76 0.48
N ASP A 48 -6.18 -2.88 0.19
CA ASP A 48 -6.26 -2.16 -1.08
C ASP A 48 -5.01 -1.29 -1.33
N VAL A 49 -4.53 -0.57 -0.30
CA VAL A 49 -3.30 0.24 -0.41
C VAL A 49 -2.07 -0.64 -0.62
N GLN A 50 -2.00 -1.80 0.05
CA GLN A 50 -0.90 -2.74 -0.12
C GLN A 50 -0.85 -3.31 -1.54
N GLU A 51 -1.99 -3.73 -2.08
CA GLU A 51 -2.09 -4.26 -3.44
C GLU A 51 -1.79 -3.18 -4.49
N ALA A 52 -2.35 -1.98 -4.32
CA ALA A 52 -2.08 -0.85 -5.20
C ALA A 52 -0.58 -0.49 -5.23
N ALA A 53 0.07 -0.45 -4.06
CA ALA A 53 1.50 -0.19 -3.95
C ALA A 53 2.34 -1.29 -4.64
N ALA A 54 1.97 -2.56 -4.46
CA ALA A 54 2.67 -3.69 -5.09
C ALA A 54 2.53 -3.69 -6.61
N PHE A 55 1.32 -3.46 -7.13
CA PHE A 55 1.08 -3.40 -8.56
C PHE A 55 1.80 -2.20 -9.21
N ALA A 56 1.75 -1.03 -8.56
CA ALA A 56 2.45 0.15 -9.04
C ALA A 56 3.98 -0.01 -9.01
N ALA A 57 4.53 -0.63 -7.95
CA ALA A 57 5.96 -0.98 -7.88
C ALA A 57 6.36 -1.93 -9.01
N LYS A 58 5.55 -2.95 -9.30
CA LYS A 58 5.79 -3.86 -10.41
C LYS A 58 5.76 -3.14 -11.77
N ALA A 59 4.76 -2.30 -12.01
CA ALA A 59 4.65 -1.52 -13.24
C ALA A 59 5.88 -0.62 -13.47
N ALA A 60 6.40 -0.02 -12.40
CA ALA A 60 7.62 0.79 -12.41
C ALA A 60 8.87 -0.05 -12.70
N ALA A 61 9.04 -1.19 -12.04
CA ALA A 61 10.18 -2.08 -12.24
C ALA A 61 10.24 -2.69 -13.66
N MET A 62 9.10 -2.76 -14.36
CA MET A 62 9.02 -3.23 -15.74
C MET A 62 9.45 -2.19 -16.78
N GLN A 63 9.72 -0.94 -16.39
CA GLN A 63 10.15 0.12 -17.31
C GLN A 63 11.64 0.03 -17.64
N VAL A 64 12.04 -1.06 -18.29
CA VAL A 64 13.43 -1.33 -18.66
C VAL A 64 13.80 -0.56 -19.94
N THR A 65 15.05 -0.10 -20.06
CA THR A 65 15.55 0.46 -21.33
C THR A 65 15.85 -0.63 -22.34
N SER A 66 15.57 -0.40 -23.61
CA SER A 66 15.74 -1.41 -24.67
C SER A 66 17.19 -1.83 -24.83
N LYS A 67 18.15 -0.91 -24.68
CA LYS A 67 19.58 -1.23 -24.81
C LYS A 67 20.07 -2.07 -23.65
N SER A 68 19.73 -1.69 -22.41
CA SER A 68 20.13 -2.47 -21.23
C SER A 68 19.55 -3.88 -21.25
N GLN A 69 18.34 -4.03 -21.79
CA GLN A 69 17.73 -5.33 -22.03
C GLN A 69 18.46 -6.13 -23.11
N ALA A 70 18.83 -5.50 -24.24
CA ALA A 70 19.57 -6.14 -25.32
C ALA A 70 20.98 -6.57 -24.89
N ASP A 71 21.63 -5.78 -24.03
CA ASP A 71 22.96 -6.05 -23.48
C ASP A 71 22.94 -7.09 -22.33
N GLY A 72 21.76 -7.67 -22.03
CA GLY A 72 21.58 -8.69 -20.98
C GLY A 72 21.69 -8.17 -19.55
N LYS A 73 21.76 -6.85 -19.35
CA LYS A 73 21.88 -6.19 -18.04
C LYS A 73 20.70 -5.24 -17.85
N PRO A 74 19.47 -5.74 -17.63
CA PRO A 74 18.27 -4.91 -17.64
C PRO A 74 18.35 -3.80 -16.56
N ARG A 75 18.11 -2.56 -17.00
CA ARG A 75 18.10 -1.35 -16.17
C ARG A 75 16.82 -0.57 -16.36
N ILE A 76 16.30 -0.04 -15.27
CA ILE A 76 15.04 0.68 -15.22
C ILE A 76 15.28 2.13 -15.64
N ASP A 77 14.54 2.60 -16.63
CA ASP A 77 14.41 4.02 -16.94
C ASP A 77 13.66 4.71 -15.80
N THR A 78 14.34 5.61 -15.08
CA THR A 78 13.78 6.17 -13.84
C THR A 78 12.59 7.07 -14.08
N SER A 79 12.58 7.83 -15.19
CA SER A 79 11.51 8.77 -15.50
C SER A 79 10.28 8.02 -16.02
N ARG A 80 10.46 7.02 -16.89
CA ARG A 80 9.36 6.14 -17.31
C ARG A 80 8.84 5.31 -16.15
N ALA A 81 9.70 4.83 -15.25
CA ALA A 81 9.29 4.12 -14.05
C ALA A 81 8.42 4.97 -13.14
N HIS A 82 8.78 6.23 -12.91
CA HIS A 82 7.96 7.16 -12.14
C HIS A 82 6.60 7.42 -12.79
N ALA A 83 6.56 7.65 -14.10
CA ALA A 83 5.31 7.83 -14.83
C ALA A 83 4.40 6.59 -14.76
N ALA A 84 4.95 5.40 -15.02
CA ALA A 84 4.22 4.13 -14.94
C ALA A 84 3.74 3.82 -13.52
N PHE A 85 4.54 4.14 -12.50
CA PHE A 85 4.15 4.03 -11.10
C PHE A 85 2.91 4.90 -10.81
N ARG A 86 2.96 6.19 -11.20
CA ARG A 86 1.87 7.14 -10.96
C ARG A 86 0.58 6.70 -11.63
N ASP A 87 0.66 6.27 -12.87
CA ASP A 87 -0.50 5.82 -13.64
C ASP A 87 -1.10 4.53 -13.07
N ALA A 88 -0.27 3.56 -12.67
CA ALA A 88 -0.74 2.35 -12.02
C ALA A 88 -1.37 2.63 -10.64
N LEU A 89 -0.75 3.50 -9.84
CA LEU A 89 -1.28 3.90 -8.54
C LEU A 89 -2.62 4.63 -8.69
N ALA A 90 -2.73 5.55 -9.64
CA ALA A 90 -3.94 6.30 -9.91
C ALA A 90 -5.11 5.39 -10.27
N ARG A 91 -4.88 4.43 -11.18
CA ARG A 91 -5.92 3.48 -11.61
C ARG A 91 -6.40 2.59 -10.46
N ASN A 92 -5.49 2.10 -9.62
CA ASN A 92 -5.84 1.19 -8.53
C ASN A 92 -6.53 1.89 -7.35
N MET A 93 -6.23 3.17 -7.11
CA MET A 93 -6.78 3.92 -5.98
C MET A 93 -7.91 4.89 -6.37
N GLY A 94 -8.30 4.90 -7.65
CA GLY A 94 -9.32 5.81 -8.18
C GLY A 94 -8.90 7.28 -8.12
N LEU A 95 -7.64 7.58 -8.44
CA LEU A 95 -7.11 8.95 -8.48
C LEU A 95 -7.08 9.45 -9.92
N ASP A 96 -7.05 10.77 -10.07
CA ASP A 96 -6.78 11.42 -11.34
C ASP A 96 -5.32 11.13 -11.78
N PRO A 97 -5.08 10.63 -12.99
CA PRO A 97 -3.73 10.23 -13.41
C PRO A 97 -2.76 11.40 -13.58
N ALA A 98 -3.25 12.62 -13.86
CA ALA A 98 -2.41 13.79 -14.09
C ALA A 98 -1.99 14.45 -12.76
N THR A 99 -2.90 14.52 -11.79
CA THR A 99 -2.73 15.26 -10.53
C THR A 99 -2.56 14.36 -9.31
N LEU A 100 -2.98 13.09 -9.40
CA LEU A 100 -3.16 12.17 -8.27
C LEU A 100 -4.15 12.66 -7.21
N ALA A 101 -4.99 13.64 -7.56
CA ALA A 101 -6.12 14.03 -6.74
C ALA A 101 -7.15 12.89 -6.70
N PRO A 102 -7.71 12.54 -5.53
CA PRO A 102 -8.72 11.50 -5.47
C PRO A 102 -9.99 11.88 -6.24
N LEU A 103 -10.51 10.96 -7.06
CA LEU A 103 -11.77 11.15 -7.75
C LEU A 103 -12.94 11.09 -6.75
N SER A 104 -14.12 11.53 -7.20
CA SER A 104 -15.35 11.45 -6.40
C SER A 104 -15.64 10.02 -5.92
N SER A 105 -15.40 9.04 -6.79
CA SER A 105 -15.54 7.60 -6.53
C SER A 105 -14.42 6.98 -5.70
N SER A 106 -13.30 7.68 -5.45
CA SER A 106 -12.20 7.13 -4.66
C SER A 106 -12.61 6.93 -3.20
N ALA A 107 -12.16 5.84 -2.59
CA ALA A 107 -12.26 5.63 -1.15
C ALA A 107 -11.27 6.49 -0.34
N TYR A 108 -10.39 7.26 -0.98
CA TYR A 108 -9.32 8.02 -0.33
C TYR A 108 -9.51 9.53 -0.45
N SER A 109 -9.07 10.25 0.59
CA SER A 109 -9.11 11.71 0.70
C SER A 109 -7.77 12.37 0.37
N SER A 110 -6.66 11.65 0.57
CA SER A 110 -5.33 12.08 0.17
C SER A 110 -4.42 10.87 0.01
N VAL A 111 -3.43 11.00 -0.90
CA VAL A 111 -2.40 10.01 -1.14
C VAL A 111 -1.04 10.73 -1.23
N LYS A 112 -0.05 10.16 -0.57
CA LYS A 112 1.36 10.56 -0.63
C LYS A 112 2.18 9.33 -0.95
N TYR A 113 3.31 9.52 -1.60
CA TYR A 113 4.22 8.40 -1.82
C TYR A 113 5.68 8.83 -1.87
N TRP A 114 6.52 7.82 -1.68
CA TRP A 114 7.94 7.85 -1.91
C TRP A 114 8.30 6.65 -2.80
N LEU A 115 9.08 6.90 -3.84
CA LEU A 115 9.54 5.90 -4.79
C LEU A 115 11.04 6.05 -4.93
N VAL A 116 11.77 4.97 -4.69
CA VAL A 116 13.18 4.83 -5.07
C VAL A 116 13.24 3.92 -6.27
N THR A 117 13.79 4.40 -7.37
CA THR A 117 14.24 3.55 -8.48
C THR A 117 15.72 3.30 -8.30
N TYR A 118 16.15 2.04 -8.33
CA TYR A 118 17.52 1.64 -8.03
C TYR A 118 18.06 0.68 -9.08
N ASN A 119 19.09 1.13 -9.80
CA ASN A 119 19.84 0.36 -10.79
C ASN A 119 21.25 -0.02 -10.31
N GLY A 120 21.74 0.61 -9.23
CA GLY A 120 23.05 0.34 -8.62
C GLY A 120 24.24 0.95 -9.35
N TYR A 121 24.13 1.20 -10.66
CA TYR A 121 25.19 1.72 -11.52
C TYR A 121 24.62 2.68 -12.59
N ASP A 122 25.44 3.61 -13.06
CA ASP A 122 25.09 4.64 -14.07
C ASP A 122 25.48 4.25 -15.52
N ASP A 123 25.70 2.96 -15.79
CA ASP A 123 26.15 2.43 -17.08
C ASP A 123 25.22 2.77 -18.26
N TYR A 124 23.93 3.03 -17.99
CA TYR A 124 22.92 3.40 -18.98
C TYR A 124 22.24 4.75 -18.68
N ALA A 125 22.89 5.65 -17.94
CA ALA A 125 22.33 6.94 -17.56
C ALA A 125 21.91 7.81 -18.78
N SER A 126 22.59 7.65 -19.92
CA SER A 126 22.25 8.34 -21.18
C SER A 126 20.86 8.00 -21.74
N GLU A 127 20.27 6.87 -21.33
CA GLU A 127 18.91 6.44 -21.70
C GLU A 127 17.89 6.69 -20.57
N GLY A 128 18.24 7.49 -19.56
CA GLY A 128 17.39 7.73 -18.40
C GLY A 128 17.46 6.63 -17.34
N ALA A 129 18.31 5.62 -17.50
CA ALA A 129 18.53 4.57 -16.50
C ALA A 129 19.65 4.96 -15.52
N TYR A 130 19.38 5.99 -14.72
CA TYR A 130 20.30 6.45 -13.66
C TYR A 130 20.45 5.40 -12.54
N GLY A 131 21.59 5.42 -11.85
CA GLY A 131 21.99 4.48 -10.81
C GLY A 131 21.02 4.43 -9.64
N ALA A 132 20.54 5.59 -9.18
CA ALA A 132 19.37 5.66 -8.33
C ALA A 132 18.68 7.03 -8.40
N ARG A 133 17.35 7.04 -8.28
CA ARG A 133 16.52 8.24 -8.21
C ARG A 133 15.47 8.12 -7.12
N TYR A 134 15.21 9.23 -6.45
CA TYR A 134 14.18 9.34 -5.42
C TYR A 134 13.11 10.32 -5.85
N PHE A 135 11.87 9.86 -5.82
CA PHE A 135 10.68 10.62 -6.10
C PHE A 135 9.81 10.68 -4.86
N GLN A 136 9.31 11.87 -4.55
CA GLN A 136 8.38 12.09 -3.45
C GLN A 136 7.17 12.88 -3.95
N PHE A 137 5.98 12.44 -3.59
CA PHE A 137 4.75 13.21 -3.80
C PHE A 137 4.12 13.53 -2.45
N ASN A 138 3.96 14.82 -2.17
CA ASN A 138 3.43 15.30 -0.89
C ASN A 138 1.90 15.46 -0.87
N GLY A 139 1.20 15.09 -1.94
CA GLY A 139 -0.23 15.32 -2.14
C GLY A 139 -0.56 16.46 -3.11
N THR A 140 0.43 17.25 -3.51
CA THR A 140 0.24 18.39 -4.43
C THR A 140 1.25 18.40 -5.58
N ALA A 141 2.53 18.20 -5.27
CA ALA A 141 3.60 18.19 -6.25
C ALA A 141 4.51 16.98 -6.05
N ALA A 142 5.05 16.48 -7.16
CA ALA A 142 6.09 15.47 -7.15
C ALA A 142 7.45 16.17 -7.25
N THR A 143 8.38 15.80 -6.38
CA THR A 143 9.77 16.25 -6.41
C THR A 143 10.69 15.09 -6.73
N GLU A 144 11.67 15.33 -7.58
CA GLU A 144 12.75 14.39 -7.89
C GLU A 144 14.04 14.85 -7.20
N SER A 145 14.82 13.90 -6.71
CA SER A 145 16.18 14.14 -6.22
C SER A 145 17.10 12.94 -6.53
N SER A 146 18.40 13.18 -6.53
CA SER A 146 19.40 12.13 -6.58
C SER A 146 19.33 11.25 -5.33
N PHE A 147 19.61 9.96 -5.48
CA PHE A 147 19.67 9.03 -4.36
C PHE A 147 21.03 8.30 -4.36
N PRO A 148 21.60 7.95 -3.19
CA PRO A 148 22.85 7.19 -3.14
C PRO A 148 22.74 5.84 -3.85
N TYR A 149 23.83 5.40 -4.49
CA TYR A 149 23.94 4.08 -5.08
C TYR A 149 25.35 3.51 -4.94
N SER A 150 25.44 2.19 -4.81
CA SER A 150 26.72 1.48 -4.64
C SER A 150 26.65 0.02 -5.10
N GLY A 151 26.06 -0.22 -6.27
CA GLY A 151 25.88 -1.57 -6.80
C GLY A 151 24.91 -2.44 -5.99
N PHE A 152 25.11 -3.76 -6.05
CA PHE A 152 24.24 -4.75 -5.38
C PHE A 152 25.05 -5.67 -4.44
N PRO A 153 24.45 -6.17 -3.35
CA PRO A 153 23.10 -5.86 -2.87
C PRO A 153 22.99 -4.49 -2.21
N ALA A 154 21.82 -3.84 -2.37
CA ALA A 154 21.53 -2.56 -1.76
C ALA A 154 20.46 -2.69 -0.68
N LYS A 155 20.64 -1.97 0.43
CA LYS A 155 19.71 -1.96 1.56
C LYS A 155 19.02 -0.62 1.68
N PHE A 156 17.72 -0.65 1.94
CA PHE A 156 16.86 0.50 2.11
C PHE A 156 16.11 0.41 3.43
N ALA A 157 16.11 1.51 4.17
CA ALA A 157 15.33 1.67 5.37
C ALA A 157 13.99 2.33 5.03
N VAL A 158 12.89 1.61 5.25
CA VAL A 158 11.55 2.16 5.12
C VAL A 158 11.14 2.71 6.48
N THR A 159 10.86 4.01 6.52
CA THR A 159 10.45 4.75 7.72
C THR A 159 9.03 5.30 7.53
N THR A 160 8.47 5.92 8.56
CA THR A 160 7.13 6.55 8.46
C THR A 160 7.15 7.83 7.63
N SER A 161 8.32 8.44 7.41
CA SER A 161 8.51 9.70 6.69
C SER A 161 9.12 9.56 5.30
N GLY A 162 9.53 8.35 4.90
CA GLY A 162 10.14 8.11 3.59
C GLY A 162 11.05 6.88 3.55
N ILE A 163 11.88 6.83 2.51
CA ILE A 163 12.83 5.75 2.25
C ILE A 163 14.24 6.32 2.35
N LEU A 164 15.09 5.68 3.16
CA LEU A 164 16.47 6.10 3.39
C LEU A 164 17.45 5.02 2.91
N TRP A 165 18.66 5.46 2.58
CA TRP A 165 19.77 4.56 2.24
C TRP A 165 20.26 3.83 3.49
N GLY A 166 20.57 2.53 3.35
CA GLY A 166 21.13 1.71 4.41
C GLY A 166 20.12 0.82 5.14
N ALA A 167 20.54 0.29 6.29
CA ALA A 167 19.70 -0.53 7.16
C ALA A 167 19.35 0.26 8.43
N GLY A 168 18.18 -0.03 8.99
CA GLY A 168 17.68 0.63 10.21
C GLY A 168 16.53 1.59 9.90
N GLY A 169 15.32 1.17 10.30
CA GLY A 169 14.04 1.83 10.05
C GLY A 169 12.92 0.96 10.61
N VAL A 170 11.66 1.21 10.23
CA VAL A 170 10.54 0.33 10.60
C VAL A 170 10.68 -1.02 9.89
N ARG A 171 11.15 -1.01 8.64
CA ARG A 171 11.46 -2.19 7.84
C ARG A 171 12.75 -1.96 7.06
N THR A 172 13.46 -3.05 6.79
CA THR A 172 14.64 -3.05 5.90
C THR A 172 14.30 -3.87 4.66
N VAL A 173 14.56 -3.30 3.49
CA VAL A 173 14.38 -3.94 2.18
C VAL A 173 15.75 -4.13 1.55
N THR A 174 16.03 -5.32 1.04
CA THR A 174 17.26 -5.62 0.29
C THR A 174 16.91 -5.85 -1.17
N LEU A 175 17.59 -5.14 -2.07
CA LEU A 175 17.54 -5.40 -3.51
C LEU A 175 18.85 -6.05 -3.94
N GLU A 176 18.75 -7.26 -4.49
CA GLU A 176 19.86 -8.04 -5.07
C GLU A 176 20.07 -7.74 -6.56
N SER A 177 19.14 -7.00 -7.17
CA SER A 177 19.10 -6.68 -8.59
C SER A 177 18.34 -5.37 -8.82
N PRO A 178 18.44 -4.76 -10.01
CA PRO A 178 17.72 -3.53 -10.31
C PRO A 178 16.23 -3.64 -9.98
N GLY A 179 15.69 -2.61 -9.35
CA GLY A 179 14.36 -2.66 -8.78
C GLY A 179 13.87 -1.30 -8.29
N VAL A 180 12.70 -1.33 -7.67
CA VAL A 180 12.08 -0.18 -7.03
C VAL A 180 11.65 -0.51 -5.61
N VAL A 181 11.69 0.49 -4.75
CA VAL A 181 11.11 0.44 -3.40
C VAL A 181 10.12 1.59 -3.30
N VAL A 182 8.92 1.30 -2.80
CA VAL A 182 7.86 2.29 -2.67
C VAL A 182 7.29 2.29 -1.27
N LEU A 183 6.86 3.47 -0.84
CA LEU A 183 6.07 3.70 0.36
C LEU A 183 4.88 4.56 -0.05
N VAL A 184 3.68 4.08 0.21
CA VAL A 184 2.42 4.78 -0.07
C VAL A 184 1.74 5.06 1.25
N ASP A 185 1.29 6.30 1.43
CA ASP A 185 0.55 6.76 2.60
C ASP A 185 -0.77 7.36 2.12
N ALA A 186 -1.86 6.70 2.49
CA ALA A 186 -3.20 7.01 2.03
C ALA A 186 -4.12 7.27 3.22
N THR A 187 -4.97 8.28 3.10
CA THR A 187 -5.99 8.58 4.11
C THR A 187 -7.37 8.28 3.55
N ALA A 188 -8.10 7.31 4.10
CA ALA A 188 -9.44 6.97 3.64
C ALA A 188 -10.46 8.09 3.90
N LYS A 189 -11.46 8.24 3.03
CA LYS A 189 -12.65 9.06 3.25
C LYS A 189 -13.48 8.43 4.38
N ARG A 190 -13.99 9.27 5.29
CA ARG A 190 -14.79 8.81 6.43
C ARG A 190 -16.15 8.32 5.93
N VAL A 191 -16.55 7.11 6.31
CA VAL A 191 -17.91 6.61 6.00
C VAL A 191 -18.88 6.92 7.14
N PHE A 192 -18.56 6.70 8.41
CA PHE A 192 -19.33 7.19 9.57
C PHE A 192 -18.45 7.14 10.84
N GLY A 193 -18.63 8.08 11.79
CA GLY A 193 -18.12 7.98 13.17
C GLY A 193 -16.59 7.95 13.38
N GLN A 194 -16.02 9.11 13.72
CA GLN A 194 -14.70 9.37 14.35
C GLN A 194 -13.45 8.63 13.80
N GLY A 195 -12.62 9.38 13.07
CA GLY A 195 -11.22 9.04 12.76
C GLY A 195 -10.90 9.13 11.28
N THR A 196 -9.78 9.77 10.93
CA THR A 196 -9.15 9.56 9.60
C THR A 196 -8.38 8.26 9.67
N VAL A 197 -8.77 7.26 8.88
CA VAL A 197 -8.00 6.01 8.77
C VAL A 197 -6.83 6.27 7.83
N ARG A 198 -5.64 6.37 8.40
CA ARG A 198 -4.39 6.48 7.66
C ARG A 198 -3.79 5.08 7.52
N SER A 199 -3.61 4.62 6.29
CA SER A 199 -2.89 3.40 5.98
C SER A 199 -1.59 3.75 5.27
N GLN A 200 -0.50 3.18 5.78
CA GLN A 200 0.82 3.32 5.18
C GLN A 200 1.36 1.94 4.84
N ARG A 201 1.63 1.69 3.56
CA ARG A 201 2.11 0.40 3.06
C ARG A 201 3.30 0.60 2.15
N TRP A 202 4.18 -0.39 2.13
CA TRP A 202 5.37 -0.39 1.30
C TRP A 202 5.39 -1.63 0.43
N ALA A 203 6.06 -1.52 -0.71
CA ALA A 203 6.30 -2.64 -1.60
C ALA A 203 7.68 -2.50 -2.22
N ALA A 204 8.24 -3.63 -2.65
CA ALA A 204 9.47 -3.65 -3.42
C ALA A 204 9.30 -4.62 -4.58
N ALA A 205 9.78 -4.22 -5.75
CA ALA A 205 9.79 -5.06 -6.93
C ALA A 205 11.19 -5.02 -7.54
N ARG A 206 11.68 -6.18 -8.00
CA ARG A 206 13.01 -6.30 -8.61
C ARG A 206 12.92 -7.11 -9.89
N ILE A 207 13.83 -6.83 -10.81
CA ILE A 207 13.98 -7.60 -12.03
C ILE A 207 14.62 -8.94 -11.68
N VAL A 208 14.02 -10.03 -12.16
CA VAL A 208 14.51 -11.40 -11.97
C VAL A 208 14.74 -12.03 -13.35
N CYS A 209 15.98 -12.41 -13.62
CA CYS A 209 16.35 -13.17 -14.82
C CYS A 209 16.19 -14.67 -14.53
N LYS A 210 15.32 -15.38 -15.28
CA LYS A 210 14.96 -16.79 -15.03
C LYS A 210 16.07 -17.80 -15.36
N GLU A 211 17.07 -17.43 -16.14
CA GLU A 211 18.15 -18.32 -16.63
C GLU A 211 19.58 -17.84 -16.28
N GLY A 212 19.73 -16.80 -15.44
CA GLY A 212 21.03 -16.16 -15.11
C GLY A 212 21.58 -15.30 -16.27
N THR A 213 22.28 -14.18 -16.10
CA THR A 213 22.84 -13.47 -14.95
C THR A 213 22.30 -12.03 -14.98
N CYS A 214 21.28 -11.73 -14.17
CA CYS A 214 21.07 -10.36 -13.70
C CYS A 214 22.17 -9.96 -12.67
N SER A 215 23.28 -10.72 -12.56
CA SER A 215 24.41 -10.39 -11.71
C SER A 215 25.15 -9.24 -12.36
N VAL A 216 24.92 -8.06 -11.82
CA VAL A 216 25.79 -6.94 -12.08
C VAL A 216 27.02 -7.16 -11.19
N GLN A 217 28.14 -7.56 -11.79
CA GLN A 217 29.45 -7.41 -11.15
C GLN A 217 29.84 -5.94 -11.25
#